data_AF-A0A8S1AT81-F1
#
_entry.id   AF-A0A8S1AT81-F1
#
_cell.length_a   1.000
_cell.length_b   1.000
_cell.length_c   1.000
_cell.angle_alpha   90.00
_cell.angle_beta   90.00
_cell.angle_gamma   90.00
#
_symmetry.space_group_name_H-M   'P 1'
#
loop_
_entity.id
_entity.type
_entity.pdbx_description
1 polymer ?
#
loop_
_entity_poly.entity_id
_entity_poly.type
_entity_poly.pdbx_seq_one_letter_code
_entity_poly.pdbx_strand_id
1 'polypeptide(L)'
;MEELIEAIHLTEQSQDYTSLLENMNTYLSAVLESNKRLTDSVSISLVDKDFLQDIKDVVNSGAVGVYFGQSLRSIKVVIPDDFGLRYHEIFIQYEAPKKLIIRNVHLPNSSKLNSEYRSIHDVIETCSKYINELTRYFDELEHIDQFCSIMEPVNPSFKDDFRRIFFDDRTWLHVEVTPEGLASNVHLVGHSTYWHNKLQSGLLTWDHDKRIVENIMDIFDLGMFPQANSQSKTEGDVEKQTEEPLVCGICLCSELPDAPGIPQPLCQNAICGVHYHRSCLYQWLVACAGSRPPAFGVANGTCPTCLQPIICSEKDN
;
A
#
# COMPACT_ATOMS: atom_id res chain seq x y z
N MET A 1 27.13 -31.21 -30.92
CA MET A 1 28.35 -31.45 -31.73
C MET A 1 28.74 -32.92 -31.65
N GLU A 2 28.82 -33.52 -30.45
CA GLU A 2 29.04 -34.97 -30.26
C GLU A 2 27.97 -35.84 -30.92
N GLU A 3 26.67 -35.54 -30.73
CA GLU A 3 25.57 -36.26 -31.41
C GLU A 3 25.61 -36.15 -32.95
N LEU A 4 26.20 -35.08 -33.49
CA LEU A 4 26.33 -34.81 -34.92
C LEU A 4 27.45 -35.68 -35.52
N ILE A 5 28.56 -35.82 -34.78
CA ILE A 5 29.67 -36.70 -35.11
C ILE A 5 29.20 -38.17 -35.05
N GLU A 6 28.39 -38.52 -34.05
CA GLU A 6 27.85 -39.88 -33.87
C GLU A 6 26.83 -40.25 -34.97
N ALA A 7 25.96 -39.32 -35.37
CA ALA A 7 25.02 -39.51 -36.47
C ALA A 7 25.72 -39.63 -37.85
N ILE A 8 26.79 -38.86 -38.08
CA ILE A 8 27.63 -38.97 -39.29
C ILE A 8 28.35 -40.33 -39.33
N HIS A 9 28.84 -40.82 -38.19
CA HIS A 9 29.55 -42.09 -38.12
C HIS A 9 28.63 -43.32 -38.32
N LEU A 10 27.38 -43.25 -37.85
CA LEU A 10 26.38 -44.31 -38.05
C LEU A 10 25.90 -44.41 -39.51
N THR A 11 25.99 -43.32 -40.28
CA THR A 11 25.52 -43.25 -41.68
C THR A 11 26.61 -43.52 -42.71
N GLU A 12 27.91 -43.41 -42.38
CA GLU A 12 29.00 -43.90 -43.24
C GLU A 12 28.90 -45.42 -43.51
N GLN A 13 28.16 -46.17 -42.69
CA GLN A 13 27.92 -47.60 -42.86
C GLN A 13 26.68 -47.94 -43.72
N SER A 14 25.80 -46.97 -44.04
CA SER A 14 24.58 -47.20 -44.83
C SER A 14 24.55 -46.28 -46.06
N GLN A 15 24.53 -46.84 -47.27
CA GLN A 15 24.54 -46.13 -48.56
C GLN A 15 23.26 -45.31 -48.88
N ASP A 16 22.55 -44.76 -47.90
CA ASP A 16 21.34 -43.95 -48.10
C ASP A 16 21.61 -42.46 -47.83
N TYR A 17 22.15 -41.80 -48.86
CA TYR A 17 22.48 -40.36 -48.84
C TYR A 17 21.25 -39.45 -48.69
N THR A 18 20.06 -39.93 -49.06
CA THR A 18 18.80 -39.19 -48.93
C THR A 18 18.41 -39.03 -47.46
N SER A 19 18.52 -40.10 -46.68
CA SER A 19 18.28 -40.08 -45.23
C SER A 19 19.25 -39.14 -44.49
N LEU A 20 20.51 -39.08 -44.94
CA LEU A 20 21.54 -38.20 -44.38
C LEU A 20 21.20 -36.72 -44.62
N LEU A 21 20.78 -36.36 -45.83
CA LEU A 21 20.36 -34.99 -46.16
C LEU A 21 19.13 -34.54 -45.36
N GLU A 22 18.15 -35.42 -45.15
CA GLU A 22 16.96 -35.12 -44.33
C GLU A 22 17.32 -34.94 -42.85
N ASN A 23 18.19 -35.79 -42.31
CA ASN A 23 18.67 -35.69 -40.94
C ASN A 23 19.49 -34.41 -40.72
N MET A 24 20.37 -34.06 -41.66
CA MET A 24 21.14 -32.82 -41.62
C MET A 24 20.23 -31.59 -41.67
N ASN A 25 19.22 -31.55 -42.54
CA ASN A 25 18.26 -30.45 -42.62
C ASN A 25 17.45 -30.29 -41.33
N THR A 26 17.02 -31.41 -40.74
CA THR A 26 16.27 -31.41 -39.47
C THR A 26 17.13 -30.85 -38.33
N TYR A 27 18.39 -31.29 -38.24
CA TYR A 27 19.31 -30.81 -37.21
C TYR A 27 19.70 -29.34 -37.41
N LEU A 28 20.00 -28.93 -38.64
CA LEU A 28 20.26 -27.52 -38.98
C LEU A 28 19.08 -26.63 -38.62
N SER A 29 17.86 -27.07 -38.92
CA SER A 29 16.64 -26.36 -38.54
C SER A 29 16.51 -26.24 -37.02
N ALA A 30 16.76 -27.32 -36.27
CA ALA A 30 16.72 -27.30 -34.81
C ALA A 30 17.78 -26.37 -34.18
N VAL A 31 19.01 -26.37 -34.72
CA VAL A 31 20.09 -25.47 -34.27
C VAL A 31 19.78 -24.01 -34.60
N LEU A 32 19.26 -23.74 -35.80
CA LEU A 32 18.83 -22.39 -36.20
C LEU A 32 17.70 -21.89 -35.30
N GLU A 33 16.74 -22.74 -34.97
CA GLU A 33 15.63 -22.40 -34.08
C GLU A 33 16.12 -22.16 -32.64
N SER A 34 17.05 -22.98 -32.14
CA SER A 34 17.69 -22.79 -30.83
C SER A 34 18.48 -21.49 -30.74
N ASN A 35 19.31 -21.19 -31.76
CA ASN A 35 20.06 -19.93 -31.83
C ASN A 35 19.15 -18.70 -31.95
N LYS A 36 18.04 -18.82 -32.68
CA LYS A 36 17.02 -17.76 -32.73
C LYS A 36 16.42 -17.50 -31.35
N ARG A 37 16.04 -18.55 -30.61
CA ARG A 37 15.53 -18.43 -29.22
C ARG A 37 16.55 -17.80 -28.28
N LEU A 38 17.84 -18.13 -28.40
CA LEU A 38 18.92 -17.51 -27.64
C LEU A 38 19.12 -16.04 -28.00
N THR A 39 19.04 -15.70 -29.28
CA THR A 39 19.16 -14.30 -29.74
C THR A 39 17.97 -13.48 -29.28
N ASP A 40 16.76 -14.03 -29.36
CA ASP A 40 15.53 -13.40 -28.88
C ASP A 40 15.58 -13.19 -27.35
N SER A 41 16.08 -14.17 -26.58
CA SER A 41 16.23 -14.04 -25.12
C SER A 41 17.25 -12.98 -24.70
N VAL A 42 18.38 -12.88 -25.41
CA VAL A 42 19.37 -11.82 -25.19
C VAL A 42 18.81 -10.45 -25.61
N SER A 43 18.04 -10.37 -26.69
CA SER A 43 17.44 -9.12 -27.15
C SER A 43 16.37 -8.58 -26.19
N ILE A 44 15.59 -9.45 -25.55
CA ILE A 44 14.66 -9.08 -24.47
C ILE A 44 15.41 -8.56 -23.23
N SER A 45 16.66 -9.01 -23.04
CA SER A 45 17.51 -8.56 -21.93
C SER A 45 18.10 -7.16 -22.13
N LEU A 46 18.05 -6.62 -23.35
CA LEU A 46 18.58 -5.30 -23.66
C LEU A 46 17.48 -4.22 -23.56
N VAL A 47 17.88 -3.06 -23.06
CA VAL A 47 17.06 -1.85 -23.11
C VAL A 47 17.09 -1.33 -24.55
N ASP A 48 15.92 -1.13 -25.15
CA ASP A 48 15.84 -0.72 -26.55
C ASP A 48 16.20 0.77 -26.74
N LYS A 49 16.64 1.11 -27.97
CA LYS A 49 17.06 2.48 -28.31
C LYS A 49 15.90 3.46 -28.32
N ASP A 50 14.70 3.01 -28.68
CA ASP A 50 13.52 3.85 -28.79
C ASP A 50 13.11 4.34 -27.40
N PHE A 51 13.12 3.47 -26.40
CA PHE A 51 12.90 3.79 -25.00
C PHE A 51 13.93 4.77 -24.44
N LEU A 52 15.22 4.59 -24.74
CA LEU A 52 16.23 5.57 -24.33
C LEU A 52 16.00 6.94 -24.98
N GLN A 53 15.51 6.95 -26.21
CA GLN A 53 15.15 8.17 -26.92
C GLN A 53 13.92 8.84 -26.27
N ASP A 54 12.88 8.07 -25.95
CA ASP A 54 11.70 8.56 -25.23
C ASP A 54 12.10 9.21 -23.89
N ILE A 55 12.96 8.55 -23.10
CA ILE A 55 13.41 9.13 -21.82
C ILE A 55 14.21 10.41 -22.05
N LYS A 56 15.07 10.45 -23.07
CA LYS A 56 15.82 11.64 -23.41
C LYS A 56 14.89 12.80 -23.75
N ASP A 57 13.82 12.53 -24.49
CA ASP A 57 12.83 13.54 -24.87
C ASP A 57 12.03 14.05 -23.67
N VAL A 58 11.63 13.15 -22.75
CA VAL A 58 11.04 13.53 -21.46
C VAL A 58 11.97 14.42 -20.65
N VAL A 59 13.24 14.04 -20.49
CA VAL A 59 14.22 14.81 -19.70
C VAL A 59 14.46 16.19 -20.33
N ASN A 60 14.55 16.27 -21.66
CA ASN A 60 14.75 17.53 -22.36
C ASN A 60 13.55 18.49 -22.23
N SER A 61 12.34 17.96 -22.05
CA SER A 61 11.15 18.79 -21.81
C SER A 61 11.22 19.57 -20.49
N GLY A 62 11.99 19.06 -19.51
CA GLY A 62 12.13 19.65 -18.17
C GLY A 62 10.87 19.57 -17.30
N ALA A 63 9.80 18.94 -17.76
CA ALA A 63 8.51 18.91 -17.05
C ALA A 63 8.49 17.97 -15.84
N VAL A 64 9.29 16.90 -15.87
CA VAL A 64 9.34 15.87 -14.80
C VAL A 64 10.78 15.48 -14.49
N GLY A 65 11.03 15.09 -13.23
CA GLY A 65 12.31 14.52 -12.85
C GLY A 65 12.38 13.04 -13.20
N VAL A 66 13.44 12.59 -13.87
CA VAL A 66 13.66 11.17 -14.20
C VAL A 66 14.97 10.68 -13.60
N TYR A 67 14.92 9.55 -12.91
CA TYR A 67 16.07 8.93 -12.24
C TYR A 67 16.14 7.44 -12.58
N PHE A 68 17.35 6.90 -12.60
CA PHE A 68 17.58 5.49 -12.93
C PHE A 68 18.15 4.71 -11.74
N GLY A 69 17.70 3.46 -11.61
CA GLY A 69 18.37 2.45 -10.80
C GLY A 69 19.63 1.89 -11.49
N GLN A 70 20.28 0.94 -10.83
CA GLN A 70 21.58 0.40 -11.26
C GLN A 70 21.56 -0.30 -12.62
N SER A 71 20.40 -0.81 -13.05
CA SER A 71 20.26 -1.63 -14.27
C SER A 71 19.64 -0.90 -15.47
N LEU A 72 19.35 0.41 -15.37
CA LEU A 72 18.53 1.19 -16.32
C LEU A 72 17.12 0.64 -16.61
N ARG A 73 16.75 -0.48 -15.99
CA ARG A 73 15.42 -1.10 -16.09
C ARG A 73 14.47 -0.61 -15.00
N SER A 74 15.00 -0.09 -13.91
CA SER A 74 14.22 0.53 -12.85
C SER A 74 14.33 2.04 -13.00
N ILE A 75 13.20 2.70 -13.16
CA ILE A 75 13.09 4.14 -13.35
C ILE A 75 12.26 4.71 -12.22
N LYS A 76 12.65 5.87 -11.70
CA LYS A 76 11.79 6.70 -10.87
C LYS A 76 11.47 7.97 -11.63
N VAL A 77 10.19 8.28 -11.77
CA VAL A 77 9.69 9.56 -12.29
C VAL A 77 9.09 10.35 -11.16
N VAL A 78 9.37 11.65 -11.12
CA VAL A 78 8.80 12.59 -10.15
C VAL A 78 7.91 13.57 -10.91
N ILE A 79 6.60 13.43 -10.70
CA ILE A 79 5.57 14.19 -11.40
C ILE A 79 5.02 15.26 -10.44
N PRO A 80 5.10 16.56 -10.78
CA PRO A 80 4.40 17.59 -10.02
C PRO A 80 2.90 17.55 -10.31
N ASP A 81 2.07 17.93 -9.34
CA ASP A 81 0.67 18.26 -9.62
C ASP A 81 0.53 19.55 -10.45
N ASP A 82 -0.65 19.83 -10.99
CA ASP A 82 -0.90 21.02 -11.84
C ASP A 82 -0.57 22.35 -11.14
N PHE A 83 -0.60 22.38 -9.81
CA PHE A 83 -0.30 23.57 -9.02
C PHE A 83 1.17 23.66 -8.61
N GLY A 84 1.97 22.62 -8.84
CA GLY A 84 3.37 22.53 -8.42
C GLY A 84 3.55 22.51 -6.90
N LEU A 85 2.51 22.15 -6.15
CA LEU A 85 2.52 22.09 -4.69
C LEU A 85 3.02 20.73 -4.20
N ARG A 86 2.70 19.66 -4.95
CA ARG A 86 3.01 18.29 -4.58
C ARG A 86 3.86 17.62 -5.65
N TYR A 87 4.72 16.71 -5.21
CA TYR A 87 5.57 15.91 -6.08
C TYR A 87 5.32 14.42 -5.80
N HIS A 88 4.94 13.68 -6.84
CA HIS A 88 4.57 12.28 -6.75
C HIS A 88 5.65 11.40 -7.38
N GLU A 89 6.21 10.49 -6.58
CA GLU A 89 7.21 9.54 -7.06
C GLU A 89 6.53 8.28 -7.62
N ILE A 90 6.89 7.92 -8.85
CA ILE A 90 6.38 6.76 -9.57
C ILE A 90 7.55 5.87 -9.96
N PHE A 91 7.56 4.64 -9.45
CA PHE A 91 8.59 3.66 -9.73
C PHE A 91 8.11 2.72 -10.84
N ILE A 92 8.82 2.75 -11.96
CA ILE A 92 8.50 2.04 -13.19
C ILE A 92 9.58 0.98 -13.45
N GLN A 93 9.16 -0.19 -13.91
CA GLN A 93 10.04 -1.26 -14.35
C GLN A 93 9.87 -1.48 -15.86
N TYR A 94 10.99 -1.47 -16.57
CA TYR A 94 11.10 -1.95 -17.94
C TYR A 94 11.24 -3.47 -17.92
N GLU A 95 10.25 -4.15 -18.48
CA GLU A 95 10.24 -5.61 -18.60
C GLU A 95 10.74 -6.06 -19.97
N ALA A 96 10.27 -5.40 -21.02
CA ALA A 96 10.57 -5.70 -22.42
C ALA A 96 10.31 -4.46 -23.29
N PRO A 97 10.72 -4.48 -24.58
CA PRO A 97 10.41 -3.40 -25.50
C PRO A 97 8.91 -3.09 -25.51
N LYS A 98 8.57 -1.81 -25.32
CA LYS A 98 7.19 -1.31 -25.21
C LYS A 98 6.37 -1.98 -24.09
N LYS A 99 7.02 -2.41 -23.02
CA LYS A 99 6.38 -3.02 -21.84
C LYS A 99 6.98 -2.44 -20.56
N LEU A 100 6.30 -1.42 -20.04
CA LEU A 100 6.57 -0.77 -18.77
C LEU A 100 5.46 -1.08 -17.77
N ILE A 101 5.85 -1.32 -16.52
CA ILE A 101 4.92 -1.62 -15.43
C ILE A 101 5.23 -0.71 -14.24
N ILE A 102 4.21 -0.09 -13.66
CA ILE A 102 4.35 0.66 -12.41
C ILE A 102 4.48 -0.36 -11.27
N ARG A 103 5.59 -0.31 -10.54
CA ARG A 103 5.89 -1.25 -9.44
C ARG A 103 5.54 -0.68 -8.07
N ASN A 104 5.72 0.62 -7.89
CA ASN A 104 5.43 1.28 -6.63
C ASN A 104 5.01 2.73 -6.87
N VAL A 105 4.02 3.16 -6.09
CA VAL A 105 3.47 4.50 -6.10
C VAL A 105 2.69 4.73 -4.79
N HIS A 106 2.77 5.94 -4.25
CA HIS A 106 2.00 6.34 -3.07
C HIS A 106 0.71 7.04 -3.49
N LEU A 107 -0.17 6.32 -4.19
CA LEU A 107 -1.48 6.81 -4.64
C LEU A 107 -2.53 5.72 -4.37
N PRO A 108 -3.83 6.09 -4.31
CA PRO A 108 -4.91 5.12 -4.15
C PRO A 108 -4.91 4.11 -5.30
N ASN A 109 -5.38 2.90 -5.02
CA ASN A 109 -5.43 1.84 -6.02
C ASN A 109 -6.35 2.22 -7.19
N SER A 110 -5.86 2.04 -8.42
CA SER A 110 -6.61 2.32 -9.64
C SER A 110 -6.22 1.33 -10.74
N SER A 111 -7.16 1.01 -11.64
CA SER A 111 -6.89 0.18 -12.82
C SER A 111 -5.80 0.79 -13.71
N LYS A 112 -5.68 2.12 -13.72
CA LYS A 112 -4.63 2.87 -14.42
C LYS A 112 -3.25 2.41 -13.93
N LEU A 113 -3.04 2.36 -12.62
CA LEU A 113 -1.75 2.01 -12.01
C LEU A 113 -1.32 0.54 -12.23
N ASN A 114 -2.29 -0.34 -12.50
CA ASN A 114 -2.06 -1.78 -12.71
C ASN A 114 -1.91 -2.16 -14.19
N SER A 115 -1.90 -1.18 -15.09
CA SER A 115 -1.83 -1.40 -16.54
C SER A 115 -0.39 -1.57 -17.06
N GLU A 116 -0.24 -2.23 -18.21
CA GLU A 116 1.01 -2.25 -18.96
C GLU A 116 1.06 -1.06 -19.93
N TYR A 117 2.20 -0.36 -19.97
CA TYR A 117 2.40 0.83 -20.78
C TYR A 117 3.44 0.61 -21.87
N ARG A 118 3.28 1.31 -23.00
CA ARG A 118 4.16 1.17 -24.17
C ARG A 118 5.32 2.16 -24.17
N SER A 119 5.13 3.32 -23.57
CA SER A 119 6.16 4.35 -23.46
C SER A 119 6.13 5.01 -22.08
N ILE A 120 7.23 5.66 -21.72
CA ILE A 120 7.31 6.45 -20.49
C ILE A 120 6.38 7.67 -20.55
N HIS A 121 6.15 8.21 -21.76
CA HIS A 121 5.18 9.28 -21.98
C HIS A 121 3.76 8.86 -21.60
N ASP A 122 3.33 7.67 -22.00
CA ASP A 122 1.99 7.16 -21.67
C ASP A 122 1.80 7.03 -20.14
N VAL A 123 2.85 6.58 -19.44
CA VAL A 123 2.85 6.50 -17.97
C VAL A 123 2.70 7.89 -17.37
N ILE A 124 3.53 8.85 -17.80
CA ILE A 124 3.54 10.22 -17.28
C ILE A 124 2.18 10.88 -17.51
N GLU A 125 1.64 10.82 -18.73
CA GLU A 125 0.35 11.45 -19.06
C GLU A 125 -0.79 10.84 -18.24
N THR A 126 -0.84 9.50 -18.17
CA THR A 126 -1.89 8.79 -17.43
C THR A 126 -1.83 9.10 -15.93
N CYS A 127 -0.62 9.09 -15.36
CA CYS A 127 -0.43 9.37 -13.95
C CYS A 127 -0.65 10.83 -13.61
N SER A 128 -0.18 11.78 -14.44
CA SER A 128 -0.44 13.21 -14.24
C SER A 128 -1.94 13.49 -14.21
N LYS A 129 -2.68 12.95 -15.18
CA LYS A 129 -4.14 13.06 -15.20
C LYS A 129 -4.79 12.48 -13.93
N TYR A 130 -4.32 11.31 -13.47
CA TYR A 130 -4.86 10.69 -12.28
C TYR A 130 -4.54 11.47 -10.98
N ILE A 131 -3.32 12.00 -10.87
CA ILE A 131 -2.91 12.90 -9.78
C ILE A 131 -3.84 14.13 -9.74
N ASN A 132 -4.11 14.74 -10.89
CA ASN A 132 -4.97 15.92 -10.95
C ASN A 132 -6.43 15.61 -10.59
N GLU A 133 -6.94 14.43 -10.97
CA GLU A 133 -8.26 13.92 -10.53
C GLU A 133 -8.34 13.80 -8.99
N LEU A 134 -7.22 13.54 -8.30
CA LEU A 134 -7.12 13.33 -6.85
C LEU A 134 -6.84 14.61 -6.05
N THR A 135 -6.85 15.79 -6.67
CA THR A 135 -6.51 17.07 -5.99
C THR A 135 -7.28 17.26 -4.68
N ARG A 136 -8.61 17.06 -4.70
CA ARG A 136 -9.46 17.19 -3.50
C ARG A 136 -9.16 16.15 -2.44
N TYR A 137 -8.86 14.91 -2.85
CA TYR A 137 -8.48 13.84 -1.95
C TYR A 137 -7.19 14.17 -1.18
N PHE A 138 -6.18 14.68 -1.88
CA PHE A 138 -4.94 15.12 -1.23
C PHE A 138 -5.18 16.30 -0.29
N ASP A 139 -5.97 17.29 -0.72
CA ASP A 139 -6.32 18.44 0.11
C ASP A 139 -6.98 17.97 1.42
N GLU A 140 -7.98 17.09 1.37
CA GLU A 140 -8.68 16.63 2.58
C GLU A 140 -7.77 15.81 3.51
N LEU A 141 -6.92 14.93 2.98
CA LEU A 141 -5.96 14.19 3.80
C LEU A 141 -4.95 15.11 4.48
N GLU A 142 -4.38 16.07 3.75
CA GLU A 142 -3.44 17.05 4.32
C GLU A 142 -4.11 17.92 5.39
N HIS A 143 -5.37 18.32 5.20
CA HIS A 143 -6.11 19.05 6.23
C HIS A 143 -6.34 18.17 7.47
N ILE A 144 -6.72 16.90 7.30
CA ILE A 144 -6.84 15.98 8.43
C ILE A 144 -5.48 15.86 9.15
N ASP A 145 -4.40 15.63 8.42
CA ASP A 145 -3.05 15.47 8.97
C ASP A 145 -2.54 16.74 9.67
N GLN A 146 -2.98 17.93 9.22
CA GLN A 146 -2.61 19.22 9.82
C GLN A 146 -3.38 19.51 11.12
N PHE A 147 -4.67 19.21 11.16
CA PHE A 147 -5.55 19.63 12.27
C PHE A 147 -5.77 18.55 13.33
N CYS A 148 -5.53 17.28 12.99
CA CYS A 148 -5.83 16.14 13.85
C CYS A 148 -4.55 15.43 14.33
N SER A 149 -4.60 14.81 15.50
CA SER A 149 -3.56 13.86 15.92
C SER A 149 -3.83 12.48 15.32
N ILE A 150 -3.01 12.09 14.34
CA ILE A 150 -3.16 10.81 13.63
C ILE A 150 -2.45 9.69 14.38
N MET A 151 -3.20 8.66 14.73
CA MET A 151 -2.69 7.45 15.36
C MET A 151 -2.32 6.39 14.33
N GLU A 152 -3.12 6.25 13.27
CA GLU A 152 -2.85 5.35 12.15
C GLU A 152 -3.27 5.96 10.81
N PRO A 153 -2.50 5.72 9.74
CA PRO A 153 -1.15 5.14 9.75
C PRO A 153 -0.13 6.02 10.51
N VAL A 154 0.92 5.41 11.07
CA VAL A 154 1.97 6.12 11.82
C VAL A 154 2.78 7.07 10.92
N ASN A 155 3.01 6.65 9.68
CA ASN A 155 3.65 7.45 8.64
C ASN A 155 2.68 7.58 7.46
N PRO A 156 1.75 8.54 7.49
CA PRO A 156 0.73 8.65 6.47
C PRO A 156 1.28 8.95 5.08
N SER A 157 0.69 8.31 4.09
CA SER A 157 0.92 8.58 2.67
C SER A 157 -0.41 8.75 1.93
N PHE A 158 -0.36 9.23 0.68
CA PHE A 158 -1.54 9.30 -0.18
C PHE A 158 -1.98 7.95 -0.76
N LYS A 159 -1.31 6.85 -0.39
CA LYS A 159 -1.83 5.49 -0.63
C LYS A 159 -2.81 5.07 0.47
N ASP A 160 -2.64 5.66 1.66
CA ASP A 160 -3.49 5.39 2.82
C ASP A 160 -4.72 6.29 2.72
N ASP A 161 -5.84 5.70 2.31
CA ASP A 161 -7.13 6.37 2.13
C ASP A 161 -7.90 6.57 3.42
N PHE A 162 -7.31 6.23 4.57
CA PHE A 162 -7.94 6.42 5.88
C PHE A 162 -7.02 7.12 6.86
N ARG A 163 -7.62 7.67 7.91
CA ARG A 163 -6.97 8.23 9.09
C ARG A 163 -7.69 7.81 10.35
N ARG A 164 -6.93 7.46 11.39
CA ARG A 164 -7.44 7.26 12.75
C ARG A 164 -7.03 8.42 13.62
N ILE A 165 -8.01 9.24 13.95
CA ILE A 165 -7.84 10.47 14.69
C ILE A 165 -8.00 10.19 16.19
N PHE A 166 -7.02 10.63 16.98
CA PHE A 166 -7.06 10.52 18.44
C PHE A 166 -8.14 11.41 19.05
N PHE A 167 -9.02 10.83 19.88
CA PHE A 167 -9.95 11.60 20.72
C PHE A 167 -9.59 11.48 22.20
N ASP A 168 -9.37 10.26 22.68
CA ASP A 168 -8.88 9.97 24.03
C ASP A 168 -8.12 8.63 24.05
N ASP A 169 -7.56 8.27 25.21
CA ASP A 169 -6.74 7.07 25.42
C ASP A 169 -7.42 5.76 24.99
N ARG A 170 -8.75 5.77 24.86
CA ARG A 170 -9.57 4.58 24.58
C ARG A 170 -10.49 4.72 23.37
N THR A 171 -10.48 5.87 22.70
CA THR A 171 -11.40 6.16 21.61
C THR A 171 -10.67 6.91 20.51
N TRP A 172 -10.71 6.36 19.32
CA TRP A 172 -10.21 6.99 18.10
C TRP A 172 -11.35 7.07 17.08
N LEU A 173 -11.30 8.05 16.19
CA LEU A 173 -12.22 8.19 15.07
C LEU A 173 -11.55 7.70 13.80
N HIS A 174 -12.09 6.66 13.17
CA HIS A 174 -11.67 6.20 11.85
C HIS A 174 -12.44 6.98 10.78
N VAL A 175 -11.72 7.47 9.78
CA VAL A 175 -12.25 8.23 8.65
C VAL A 175 -11.60 7.74 7.38
N GLU A 176 -12.39 7.24 6.43
CA GLU A 176 -11.95 6.96 5.05
C GLU A 176 -12.33 8.11 4.11
N VAL A 177 -11.43 8.45 3.20
CA VAL A 177 -11.58 9.49 2.20
C VAL A 177 -11.56 8.87 0.81
N THR A 178 -12.63 9.08 0.04
CA THR A 178 -12.72 8.59 -1.34
C THR A 178 -11.80 9.38 -2.27
N PRO A 179 -11.46 8.86 -3.47
CA PRO A 179 -10.70 9.60 -4.49
C PRO A 179 -11.28 10.96 -4.86
N GLU A 180 -12.59 11.17 -4.68
CA GLU A 180 -13.28 12.44 -4.92
C GLU A 180 -13.10 13.46 -3.78
N GLY A 181 -12.47 13.07 -2.67
CA GLY A 181 -12.29 13.87 -1.47
C GLY A 181 -13.50 13.87 -0.54
N LEU A 182 -14.29 12.79 -0.50
CA LEU A 182 -15.47 12.68 0.36
C LEU A 182 -15.24 11.67 1.48
N ALA A 183 -15.85 11.88 2.64
CA ALA A 183 -15.84 10.86 3.69
C ALA A 183 -16.78 9.69 3.34
N SER A 184 -16.30 8.44 3.33
CA SER A 184 -17.10 7.24 3.01
C SER A 184 -17.39 6.33 4.20
N ASN A 185 -16.44 6.20 5.12
CA ASN A 185 -16.58 5.36 6.31
C ASN A 185 -16.09 6.16 7.52
N VAL A 186 -17.02 6.53 8.40
CA VAL A 186 -16.71 7.29 9.62
C VAL A 186 -17.28 6.54 10.82
N HIS A 187 -16.41 5.99 11.65
CA HIS A 187 -16.81 5.22 12.82
C HIS A 187 -15.81 5.37 13.96
N LEU A 188 -16.25 5.08 15.19
CA LEU A 188 -15.38 5.10 16.35
C LEU A 188 -14.75 3.74 16.57
N VAL A 189 -13.45 3.73 16.80
CA VAL A 189 -12.69 2.61 17.33
C VAL A 189 -12.58 2.79 18.83
N GLY A 190 -13.05 1.82 19.59
CA GLY A 190 -13.09 1.88 21.06
C GLY A 190 -14.51 1.96 21.62
N HIS A 191 -14.60 2.18 22.93
CA HIS A 191 -15.86 2.01 23.67
C HIS A 191 -16.21 3.25 24.50
N SER A 192 -16.51 4.36 23.83
CA SER A 192 -17.09 5.55 24.44
C SER A 192 -18.55 5.73 23.99
N THR A 193 -19.48 5.51 24.92
CA THR A 193 -20.91 5.76 24.67
C THR A 193 -21.19 7.23 24.38
N TYR A 194 -20.44 8.13 25.01
CA TYR A 194 -20.55 9.57 24.79
C TYR A 194 -20.20 9.94 23.34
N TRP A 195 -19.04 9.51 22.85
CA TRP A 195 -18.61 9.79 21.49
C TRP A 195 -19.51 9.10 20.46
N HIS A 196 -19.94 7.86 20.76
CA HIS A 196 -20.83 7.11 19.88
C HIS A 196 -22.18 7.82 19.68
N ASN A 197 -22.77 8.31 20.76
CA ASN A 197 -24.03 9.06 20.67
C ASN A 197 -23.87 10.34 19.86
N LYS A 198 -22.78 11.10 20.06
CA LYS A 198 -22.49 12.30 19.26
C LYS A 198 -22.37 11.97 17.78
N LEU A 199 -21.54 10.98 17.44
CA LEU A 199 -21.33 10.58 16.05
C LEU A 199 -22.66 10.15 15.41
N GLN A 200 -23.44 9.29 16.07
CA GLN A 200 -24.71 8.81 15.54
C GLN A 200 -25.70 9.95 15.28
N SER A 201 -25.78 10.94 16.19
CA SER A 201 -26.66 12.10 15.99
C SER A 201 -26.15 13.06 14.91
N GLY A 202 -24.84 13.27 14.84
CA GLY A 202 -24.21 14.27 13.98
C GLY A 202 -23.97 13.80 12.54
N LEU A 203 -23.87 12.49 12.29
CA LEU A 203 -23.78 11.96 10.92
C LEU A 203 -25.01 12.33 10.06
N LEU A 204 -26.17 12.55 10.68
CA LEU A 204 -27.39 13.01 9.99
C LEU A 204 -27.30 14.45 9.51
N THR A 205 -26.36 15.23 10.06
CA THR A 205 -26.14 16.64 9.73
C THR A 205 -24.85 16.86 8.94
N TRP A 206 -24.25 15.79 8.41
CA TRP A 206 -23.04 15.87 7.60
C TRP A 206 -23.28 16.74 6.36
N ASP A 207 -22.47 17.77 6.19
CA ASP A 207 -22.55 18.72 5.09
C ASP A 207 -21.47 18.41 4.04
N HIS A 208 -21.89 17.95 2.87
CA HIS A 208 -20.97 17.59 1.77
C HIS A 208 -20.30 18.79 1.11
N ASP A 209 -20.73 20.01 1.41
CA ASP A 209 -20.08 21.23 0.92
C ASP A 209 -18.99 21.73 1.89
N LYS A 210 -18.92 21.18 3.10
CA LYS A 210 -17.86 21.45 4.08
C LYS A 210 -16.71 20.45 3.99
N ARG A 211 -15.55 20.84 4.51
CA ARG A 211 -14.42 19.92 4.66
C ARG A 211 -14.74 18.81 5.67
N ILE A 212 -14.02 17.71 5.57
CA ILE A 212 -14.18 16.56 6.47
C ILE A 212 -13.87 16.98 7.92
N VAL A 213 -12.76 17.72 8.12
CA VAL A 213 -12.35 18.21 9.45
C VAL A 213 -13.42 19.11 10.08
N GLU A 214 -14.02 20.01 9.30
CA GLU A 214 -15.06 20.94 9.77
C GLU A 214 -16.31 20.18 10.20
N ASN A 215 -16.75 19.19 9.39
CA ASN A 215 -17.85 18.32 9.77
C ASN A 215 -17.59 17.57 11.08
N ILE A 216 -16.38 17.02 11.25
CA ILE A 216 -15.99 16.33 12.48
C ILE A 216 -16.02 17.30 13.67
N MET A 217 -15.47 18.50 13.51
CA MET A 217 -15.50 19.52 14.57
C MET A 217 -16.93 19.89 14.98
N ASP A 218 -17.82 20.08 14.01
CA ASP A 218 -19.24 20.39 14.27
C ASP A 218 -19.95 19.22 14.98
N ILE A 219 -19.78 17.99 14.50
CA ILE A 219 -20.41 16.78 15.08
C ILE A 219 -20.01 16.58 16.54
N PHE A 220 -18.74 16.82 16.85
CA PHE A 220 -18.18 16.57 18.17
C PHE A 220 -18.10 17.81 19.07
N ASP A 221 -18.60 18.95 18.60
CA ASP A 221 -18.49 20.28 19.24
C ASP A 221 -17.06 20.63 19.65
N LEU A 222 -16.09 20.37 18.76
CA LEU A 222 -14.67 20.57 19.03
C LEU A 222 -14.25 21.97 18.61
N GLY A 223 -13.67 22.74 19.54
CA GLY A 223 -12.94 23.96 19.19
C GLY A 223 -11.56 23.67 18.60
N MET A 224 -10.95 22.57 19.03
CA MET A 224 -9.67 22.02 18.54
C MET A 224 -9.64 20.51 18.78
N PHE A 225 -8.88 19.75 17.98
CA PHE A 225 -8.71 18.32 18.19
C PHE A 225 -7.81 18.02 19.41
N PRO A 226 -8.15 16.99 20.21
CA PRO A 226 -7.27 16.50 21.26
C PRO A 226 -5.89 16.13 20.72
N GLN A 227 -4.86 16.39 21.53
CA GLN A 227 -3.48 16.05 21.20
C GLN A 227 -3.05 14.87 22.05
N ALA A 228 -2.54 13.81 21.42
CA ALA A 228 -2.10 12.59 22.12
C ALA A 228 -1.05 12.86 23.22
N ASN A 229 -0.27 13.93 23.09
CA ASN A 229 0.82 14.29 24.01
C ASN A 229 0.37 15.19 25.18
N SER A 230 -0.93 15.34 25.41
CA SER A 230 -1.48 16.24 26.43
C SER A 230 -2.08 15.50 27.63
N GLN A 231 -1.34 14.55 28.21
CA GLN A 231 -1.59 14.20 29.62
C GLN A 231 -1.08 15.33 30.51
N SER A 232 -2.01 16.12 31.05
CA SER A 232 -1.90 17.00 32.22
C SER A 232 -0.49 17.48 32.59
N LYS A 233 -0.08 18.63 32.06
CA LYS A 233 0.93 19.48 32.70
C LYS A 233 0.36 19.96 34.04
N THR A 234 0.61 19.21 35.11
CA THR A 234 0.70 19.82 36.44
C THR A 234 2.11 20.41 36.53
N GLU A 235 2.17 21.73 36.71
CA GLU A 235 3.42 22.46 36.91
C GLU A 235 4.13 21.88 38.14
N GLY A 236 5.20 21.13 37.95
CA GLY A 236 5.86 20.46 39.08
C GLY A 236 7.15 19.74 38.79
N ASP A 237 7.20 18.83 37.80
CA ASP A 237 8.34 17.92 37.67
C ASP A 237 8.97 17.97 36.28
N VAL A 238 10.15 18.59 36.23
CA VAL A 238 11.11 18.46 35.13
C VAL A 238 11.84 17.13 35.33
N GLU A 239 11.17 16.04 34.98
CA GLU A 239 11.86 14.78 34.67
C GLU A 239 11.52 14.41 33.24
N LYS A 240 12.57 14.19 32.44
CA LYS A 240 12.50 13.63 31.09
C LYS A 240 11.94 12.22 31.21
N GLN A 241 10.62 12.09 31.27
CA GLN A 241 9.95 10.83 31.07
C GLN A 241 9.93 10.60 29.57
N THR A 242 10.82 9.72 29.12
CA THR A 242 10.68 9.04 27.83
C THR A 242 9.27 8.47 27.79
N GLU A 243 8.44 8.97 26.88
CA GLU A 243 7.10 8.43 26.62
C GLU A 243 7.24 6.92 26.43
N GLU A 244 6.74 6.12 27.38
CA GLU A 244 6.77 4.68 27.23
C GLU A 244 5.89 4.32 26.03
N PRO A 245 6.44 3.61 25.03
CA PRO A 245 5.70 3.32 23.82
C PRO A 245 4.52 2.42 24.16
N LEU A 246 3.37 2.68 23.54
CA LEU A 246 2.18 1.88 23.74
C LEU A 246 2.45 0.45 23.22
N VAL A 247 2.35 -0.56 24.10
CA VAL A 247 2.70 -1.96 23.81
C VAL A 247 1.48 -2.87 23.84
N CYS A 248 1.48 -3.88 22.97
CA CYS A 248 0.43 -4.88 22.92
C CYS A 248 0.53 -5.85 24.10
N GLY A 249 -0.57 -6.08 24.82
CA GLY A 249 -0.63 -7.01 25.96
C GLY A 249 -0.47 -8.50 25.63
N ILE A 250 -0.22 -8.85 24.36
CA ILE A 250 0.04 -10.24 23.91
C ILE A 250 1.48 -10.40 23.43
N CYS A 251 1.88 -9.64 22.41
CA CYS A 251 3.23 -9.77 21.83
C CYS A 251 4.28 -8.87 22.51
N LEU A 252 3.85 -7.93 23.35
CA LEU A 252 4.69 -6.93 24.02
C LEU A 252 5.47 -6.01 23.07
N CYS A 253 5.08 -5.96 21.80
CA CYS A 253 5.62 -5.05 20.80
C CYS A 253 4.69 -3.85 20.61
N SER A 254 5.26 -2.72 20.19
CA SER A 254 4.49 -1.55 19.74
C SER A 254 4.10 -1.63 18.27
N GLU A 255 4.96 -2.19 17.42
CA GLU A 255 4.69 -2.36 15.99
C GLU A 255 5.01 -3.79 15.55
N LEU A 256 4.30 -4.26 14.53
CA LEU A 256 4.55 -5.56 13.91
C LEU A 256 5.24 -5.37 12.55
N PRO A 257 6.22 -6.20 12.19
CA PRO A 257 6.95 -6.08 10.91
C PRO A 257 6.06 -6.25 9.67
N ASP A 258 5.12 -7.19 9.72
CA ASP A 258 4.35 -7.65 8.55
C ASP A 258 2.94 -7.04 8.45
N ALA A 259 2.49 -6.35 9.50
CA ALA A 259 1.18 -5.73 9.60
C ALA A 259 1.32 -4.43 10.40
N PRO A 260 1.74 -3.32 9.77
CA PRO A 260 1.95 -2.06 10.46
C PRO A 260 0.61 -1.60 11.05
N GLY A 261 0.52 -1.68 12.37
CA GLY A 261 -0.63 -1.26 13.14
C GLY A 261 -0.22 -1.18 14.60
N ILE A 262 -0.78 -0.20 15.32
CA ILE A 262 -0.48 0.00 16.73
C ILE A 262 -1.46 -0.79 17.61
N PRO A 263 -1.12 -1.06 18.89
CA PRO A 263 -2.04 -1.73 19.79
C PRO A 263 -3.23 -0.82 20.11
N GLN A 264 -4.43 -1.39 20.12
CA GLN A 264 -5.68 -0.65 20.20
C GLN A 264 -6.48 -1.05 21.45
N PRO A 265 -7.33 -0.16 21.98
CA PRO A 265 -8.16 -0.42 23.16
C PRO A 265 -9.37 -1.32 22.83
N LEU A 266 -9.11 -2.55 22.39
CA LEU A 266 -10.14 -3.48 21.86
C LEU A 266 -11.03 -4.10 22.94
N CYS A 267 -10.63 -4.03 24.21
CA CYS A 267 -11.44 -4.56 25.31
C CYS A 267 -12.53 -3.58 25.73
N GLN A 268 -13.78 -4.05 25.77
CA GLN A 268 -14.94 -3.24 26.16
C GLN A 268 -14.97 -2.89 27.64
N ASN A 269 -14.17 -3.57 28.47
CA ASN A 269 -14.10 -3.30 29.90
C ASN A 269 -13.29 -2.01 30.16
N ALA A 270 -13.98 -0.96 30.57
CA ALA A 270 -13.41 0.34 30.94
C ALA A 270 -12.32 0.25 32.03
N ILE A 271 -12.25 -0.83 32.81
CA ILE A 271 -11.23 -1.02 33.85
C ILE A 271 -9.99 -1.76 33.32
N CYS A 272 -10.09 -2.49 32.21
CA CYS A 272 -9.00 -3.36 31.70
C CYS A 272 -7.72 -2.58 31.35
N GLY A 273 -7.84 -1.51 30.56
CA GLY A 273 -6.72 -0.60 30.25
C GLY A 273 -5.63 -1.16 29.36
N VAL A 274 -5.78 -2.39 28.85
CA VAL A 274 -4.79 -3.03 27.99
C VAL A 274 -5.15 -2.84 26.52
N HIS A 275 -4.12 -2.54 25.73
CA HIS A 275 -4.18 -2.43 24.28
C HIS A 275 -3.64 -3.70 23.63
N TYR A 276 -4.20 -4.07 22.48
CA TYR A 276 -3.74 -5.22 21.71
C TYR A 276 -3.66 -4.86 20.24
N HIS A 277 -2.66 -5.37 19.53
CA HIS A 277 -2.77 -5.45 18.07
C HIS A 277 -4.00 -6.30 17.72
N ARG A 278 -4.80 -5.85 16.76
CA ARG A 278 -6.00 -6.57 16.31
C ARG A 278 -5.67 -7.98 15.85
N SER A 279 -4.61 -8.14 15.07
CA SER A 279 -4.12 -9.45 14.61
C SER A 279 -3.75 -10.38 15.79
N CYS A 280 -3.02 -9.87 16.79
CA CYS A 280 -2.66 -10.65 17.98
C CYS A 280 -3.90 -11.09 18.77
N LEU A 281 -4.84 -10.19 19.03
CA LEU A 281 -6.07 -10.53 19.76
C LEU A 281 -6.94 -11.50 18.97
N TYR A 282 -7.12 -11.27 17.67
CA TYR A 282 -7.89 -12.15 16.81
C TYR A 282 -7.33 -13.58 16.83
N GLN A 283 -6.03 -13.74 16.57
CA GLN A 283 -5.37 -15.05 16.59
C GLN A 283 -5.45 -15.73 17.95
N TRP A 284 -5.30 -14.96 19.05
CA TRP A 284 -5.48 -15.48 20.41
C TRP A 284 -6.86 -16.09 20.61
N LEU A 285 -7.93 -15.36 20.25
CA LEU A 285 -9.30 -15.82 20.42
C LEU A 285 -9.59 -17.06 19.55
N VAL A 286 -9.09 -17.10 18.31
CA VAL A 286 -9.20 -18.27 17.43
C VAL A 286 -8.51 -19.49 18.03
N ALA A 287 -7.30 -19.33 18.56
CA ALA A 287 -6.56 -20.41 19.20
C ALA A 287 -7.29 -20.93 20.46
N CYS A 288 -7.84 -20.04 21.29
CA CYS A 288 -8.62 -20.42 22.47
C CYS A 288 -9.93 -21.16 22.11
N ALA A 289 -10.53 -20.86 20.95
CA ALA A 289 -11.71 -21.56 20.45
C ALA A 289 -11.40 -22.96 19.86
N GLY A 290 -10.15 -23.44 19.94
CA GLY A 290 -9.72 -24.71 19.37
C GLY A 290 -9.67 -24.69 17.85
N SER A 291 -9.28 -23.54 17.26
CA SER A 291 -9.18 -23.32 15.82
C SER A 291 -10.49 -23.52 15.05
N ARG A 292 -11.64 -23.41 15.72
CA ARG A 292 -12.93 -23.35 15.03
C ARG A 292 -12.97 -22.09 14.17
N PRO A 293 -13.35 -22.18 12.89
CA PRO A 293 -13.45 -21.02 12.02
C PRO A 293 -14.41 -19.97 12.63
N PRO A 294 -13.96 -18.73 12.81
CA PRO A 294 -14.84 -17.64 13.24
C PRO A 294 -15.95 -17.41 12.22
N ALA A 295 -17.16 -17.13 12.70
CA ALA A 295 -18.25 -16.74 11.82
C ALA A 295 -17.95 -15.36 11.23
N PHE A 296 -17.95 -15.25 9.89
CA PHE A 296 -17.71 -14.00 9.17
C PHE A 296 -16.40 -13.27 9.55
N GLY A 297 -15.36 -14.02 9.94
CA GLY A 297 -14.09 -13.42 10.36
C GLY A 297 -14.16 -12.72 11.71
N VAL A 298 -15.18 -12.98 12.54
CA VAL A 298 -15.34 -12.39 13.88
C VAL A 298 -15.14 -13.44 14.95
N ALA A 299 -14.04 -13.31 15.71
CA ALA A 299 -13.70 -14.19 16.81
C ALA A 299 -14.27 -13.67 18.13
N ASN A 300 -14.83 -14.57 18.94
CA ASN A 300 -15.38 -14.26 20.24
C ASN A 300 -14.72 -15.12 21.33
N GLY A 301 -14.59 -14.57 22.54
CA GLY A 301 -14.03 -15.29 23.68
C GLY A 301 -13.91 -14.39 24.91
N THR A 302 -12.84 -14.56 25.66
CA THR A 302 -12.54 -13.76 26.86
C THR A 302 -11.27 -12.95 26.66
N CYS A 303 -11.26 -11.73 27.20
CA CYS A 303 -10.10 -10.85 27.19
C CYS A 303 -8.92 -11.55 27.90
N PRO A 304 -7.72 -11.60 27.30
CA PRO A 304 -6.55 -12.26 27.90
C PRO A 304 -6.17 -11.70 29.28
N THR A 305 -6.48 -10.42 29.53
CA THR A 305 -6.11 -9.74 30.78
C THR A 305 -7.24 -9.77 31.81
N CYS A 306 -8.44 -9.28 31.46
CA CYS A 306 -9.51 -9.10 32.45
C CYS A 306 -10.57 -10.21 32.45
N LEU A 307 -10.45 -11.19 31.55
CA LEU A 307 -11.35 -12.34 31.39
C LEU A 307 -12.82 -12.01 31.06
N GLN A 308 -13.16 -10.73 30.85
CA GLN A 308 -14.48 -10.32 30.41
C GLN A 308 -14.73 -10.76 28.95
N PRO A 309 -16.00 -10.97 28.53
CA PRO A 309 -16.34 -11.25 27.15
C PRO A 309 -15.76 -10.20 26.20
N ILE A 310 -15.17 -10.66 25.08
CA ILE A 310 -14.58 -9.80 24.07
C ILE A 310 -14.83 -10.38 22.67
N ILE A 311 -14.90 -9.49 21.69
CA ILE A 311 -15.09 -9.84 20.27
C ILE A 311 -14.01 -9.08 19.49
N CYS A 312 -13.42 -9.73 18.48
CA CYS A 312 -12.43 -9.14 17.60
C CYS A 312 -12.67 -9.63 16.17
N SER A 313 -12.76 -8.69 15.22
CA SER A 313 -12.78 -9.00 13.79
C SER A 313 -11.36 -9.18 13.25
N GLU A 314 -11.21 -9.99 12.21
CA GLU A 314 -9.94 -10.20 11.49
C GLU A 314 -9.46 -8.92 10.79
N LYS A 315 -10.40 -8.14 10.27
CA LYS A 315 -10.19 -6.85 9.61
C LYS A 315 -11.00 -5.77 10.32
N ASP A 316 -10.62 -4.52 10.08
CA ASP A 316 -11.45 -3.38 10.46
C ASP A 316 -12.71 -3.35 9.58
N ASN A 317 -13.86 -3.07 10.20
CA ASN A 317 -15.15 -2.92 9.52
C ASN A 317 -15.38 -1.47 9.12
#